data_AF-A0A0G1WS13-F1
#
_entry.id   AF-A0A0G1WS13-F1
#
_cell.length_a   1.000
_cell.length_b   1.000
_cell.length_c   1.000
_cell.angle_alpha   90.00
_cell.angle_beta   90.00
_cell.angle_gamma   90.00
#
_symmetry.space_group_name_H-M   'P 1'
#
loop_
_entity.id
_entity.type
_entity.pdbx_description
1 polymer ?
#
loop_
_entity_poly.entity_id
_entity_poly.type
_entity_poly.pdbx_seq_one_letter_code
_entity_poly.pdbx_strand_id
1 'polypeptide(L)'
;MDGNHGLVFQNNEWMFGSTSVSDTKDIFTRTISVSTINENVKIATTTVTWQVNSGRLQKIEAVEQLTNWGALSYSSCRQENLTGDWSRPVSIGSADLGSGNQGTDVLAKLPYAFVSGVSSTASKPDIFSFNVSSPSSPTLADSLNIGAGGINSIYIKGNYLYAASANDSKELIIFDISDPNNMVEAGSLSLSGSTDAMSVIVFENTAAVGRLSAASSEIAFINVSDPAYPTLIRGDSSNDGDVRDFAISGNILYVISKQSDEDVWLYNITDTLNPIRIGYHDIEGTTEDLSIFVQYRGGANLLVGNTEGELVALGATSTVDKIYVRDRINLGGDVNDIVCVVGNLAFLATSNSGKEFVIVNTNNLDSMAEYASLNYPQVATGIDFADNKVFMSVRSNDSLRIITSQ
;
A
#
# COMPACT_ATOMS: atom_id res chain seq x y z
N MET A 1 7.35 16.22 -20.70
CA MET A 1 7.75 15.96 -22.10
C MET A 1 9.27 15.91 -22.11
N ASP A 2 9.85 14.80 -22.52
CA ASP A 2 11.31 14.66 -22.57
C ASP A 2 11.85 15.26 -23.87
N GLY A 3 13.12 15.64 -23.88
CA GLY A 3 13.80 16.26 -25.01
C GLY A 3 14.27 17.68 -24.74
N ASN A 4 14.74 18.33 -25.81
CA ASN A 4 15.28 19.68 -25.76
C ASN A 4 14.21 20.70 -26.13
N HIS A 5 14.13 21.77 -25.33
CA HIS A 5 13.13 22.83 -25.46
C HIS A 5 13.79 24.21 -25.39
N GLY A 6 13.31 25.13 -26.21
CA GLY A 6 13.49 26.56 -26.00
C GLY A 6 12.39 27.12 -25.10
N LEU A 7 12.60 28.29 -24.51
CA LEU A 7 11.60 28.99 -23.72
C LEU A 7 11.02 30.20 -24.46
N VAL A 8 9.73 30.44 -24.26
CA VAL A 8 9.01 31.66 -24.66
C VAL A 8 8.36 32.29 -23.43
N PHE A 9 8.29 33.61 -23.37
CA PHE A 9 7.60 34.33 -22.30
C PHE A 9 6.29 34.91 -22.86
N GLN A 10 5.15 34.37 -22.43
CA GLN A 10 3.81 34.77 -22.89
C GLN A 10 2.84 34.70 -21.70
N ASN A 11 1.81 35.54 -21.68
CA ASN A 11 0.82 35.57 -20.59
C ASN A 11 1.43 35.73 -19.19
N ASN A 12 2.54 36.46 -19.07
CA ASN A 12 3.29 36.66 -17.83
C ASN A 12 3.91 35.38 -17.24
N GLU A 13 4.09 34.34 -18.05
CA GLU A 13 4.67 33.05 -17.67
C GLU A 13 5.72 32.58 -18.69
N TRP A 14 6.67 31.77 -18.23
CA TRP A 14 7.61 31.06 -19.09
C TRP A 14 7.01 29.73 -19.53
N MET A 15 7.03 29.46 -20.83
CA MET A 15 6.53 28.21 -21.41
C MET A 15 7.57 27.62 -22.36
N PHE A 16 7.50 26.31 -22.61
CA PHE A 16 8.26 25.72 -23.71
C PHE A 16 7.75 26.23 -25.05
N GLY A 17 8.67 26.57 -25.95
CA GLY A 17 8.35 26.89 -27.34
C GLY A 17 7.84 25.63 -28.04
N SER A 18 6.65 25.70 -28.62
CA SER A 18 5.95 24.52 -29.17
C SER A 18 6.69 23.79 -30.29
N THR A 19 7.70 24.40 -30.90
CA THR A 19 8.49 23.83 -31.99
C THR A 19 10.00 24.10 -31.90
N SER A 20 10.48 24.84 -30.90
CA SER A 20 11.88 25.22 -30.78
C SER A 20 12.61 24.35 -29.76
N VAL A 21 13.77 23.82 -30.15
CA VAL A 21 14.66 23.02 -29.27
C VAL A 21 15.63 23.88 -28.45
N SER A 22 15.61 25.20 -28.68
CA SER A 22 16.42 26.21 -28.00
C SER A 22 15.82 27.60 -28.21
N ASP A 23 16.17 28.56 -27.35
CA ASP A 23 15.87 29.98 -27.53
C ASP A 23 17.16 30.80 -27.53
N THR A 24 17.18 31.94 -28.23
CA THR A 24 18.37 32.80 -28.32
C THR A 24 18.01 34.23 -27.94
N LYS A 25 18.85 34.85 -27.12
CA LYS A 25 18.80 36.26 -26.77
C LYS A 25 20.20 36.85 -26.89
N ASP A 26 20.36 37.82 -27.79
CA ASP A 26 21.64 38.39 -28.17
C ASP A 26 22.64 37.30 -28.59
N ILE A 27 23.77 37.16 -27.89
CA ILE A 27 24.80 36.16 -28.17
C ILE A 27 24.59 34.84 -27.40
N PHE A 28 23.54 34.75 -26.57
CA PHE A 28 23.29 33.62 -25.69
C PHE A 28 22.21 32.72 -26.28
N THR A 29 22.55 31.45 -26.49
CA THR A 29 21.61 30.39 -26.86
C THR A 29 21.37 29.48 -25.66
N ARG A 30 20.10 29.36 -25.25
CA ARG A 30 19.64 28.52 -24.15
C ARG A 30 18.91 27.29 -24.67
N THR A 31 19.16 26.15 -24.05
CA THR A 31 18.43 24.89 -24.23
C THR A 31 18.05 24.32 -22.88
N ILE A 32 16.80 23.92 -22.72
CA ILE A 32 16.34 23.14 -21.56
C ILE A 32 16.17 21.68 -21.99
N SER A 33 17.05 20.81 -21.52
CA SER A 33 16.96 19.37 -21.72
C SER A 33 16.21 18.76 -20.56
N VAL A 34 15.03 18.20 -20.83
CA VAL A 34 14.25 17.45 -19.83
C VAL A 34 14.42 15.96 -20.12
N SER A 35 14.83 15.19 -19.12
CA SER A 35 14.88 13.73 -19.22
C SER A 35 14.28 13.06 -18.00
N THR A 36 13.58 11.95 -18.23
CA THR A 36 13.08 11.09 -17.17
C THR A 36 14.24 10.29 -16.57
N ILE A 37 14.39 10.37 -15.24
CA ILE A 37 15.30 9.50 -14.49
C ILE A 37 14.54 8.24 -14.09
N ASN A 38 13.35 8.43 -13.52
CA ASN A 38 12.38 7.38 -13.24
C ASN A 38 10.96 8.00 -13.25
N GLU A 39 9.94 7.21 -12.96
CA GLU A 39 8.53 7.62 -13.01
C GLU A 39 8.18 8.84 -12.14
N ASN A 40 8.92 9.10 -11.05
CA ASN A 40 8.66 10.18 -10.11
C ASN A 40 9.71 11.31 -10.16
N VAL A 41 10.71 11.17 -11.02
CA VAL A 41 11.86 12.07 -11.09
C VAL A 41 12.19 12.41 -12.53
N LYS A 42 12.13 13.70 -12.85
CA LYS A 42 12.73 14.27 -14.05
C LYS A 42 13.94 15.10 -13.67
N ILE A 43 14.89 15.18 -14.58
CA ILE A 43 15.99 16.12 -14.49
C ILE A 43 15.82 17.15 -15.62
N ALA A 44 15.90 18.41 -15.28
CA ALA A 44 15.89 19.52 -16.20
C ALA A 44 17.27 20.17 -16.19
N THR A 45 18.01 20.04 -17.28
CA THR A 45 19.30 20.70 -17.46
C THR A 45 19.12 21.94 -18.32
N THR A 46 19.32 23.12 -17.74
CA THR A 46 19.39 24.38 -18.48
C THR A 46 20.82 24.63 -18.90
N THR A 47 21.08 24.56 -20.20
CA THR A 47 22.36 24.91 -20.80
C THR A 47 22.26 26.27 -21.46
N VAL A 48 23.18 27.19 -21.17
CA VAL A 48 23.34 28.45 -21.91
C VAL A 48 24.73 28.51 -22.53
N THR A 49 24.80 28.79 -23.82
CA THR A 49 26.05 28.90 -24.58
C THR A 49 26.18 30.25 -25.25
N TRP A 50 27.40 30.77 -25.41
CA TRP A 50 27.67 32.00 -26.15
C TRP A 50 29.07 32.00 -26.75
N GLN A 51 29.29 32.79 -27.79
CA GLN A 51 30.61 32.98 -28.42
C GLN A 51 31.23 34.29 -27.94
N VAL A 52 32.46 34.25 -27.45
CA VAL A 52 33.20 35.46 -27.01
C VAL A 52 34.02 36.06 -28.16
N ASN A 53 34.56 35.21 -29.02
CA ASN A 53 35.31 35.56 -30.23
C ASN A 53 35.25 34.38 -31.21
N SER A 54 35.57 34.59 -32.49
CA SER A 54 35.50 33.56 -33.53
C SER A 54 36.21 32.28 -33.11
N GLY A 55 35.44 31.28 -32.70
CA GLY A 55 35.90 29.94 -32.37
C GLY A 55 35.92 29.58 -30.88
N ARG A 56 35.64 30.50 -29.95
CA ARG A 56 35.58 30.18 -28.50
C ARG A 56 34.15 30.19 -27.99
N LEU A 57 33.54 29.00 -27.97
CA LEU A 57 32.27 28.75 -27.30
C LEU A 57 32.48 28.76 -25.78
N GLN A 58 31.60 29.43 -25.05
CA GLN A 58 31.46 29.36 -23.60
C GLN A 58 30.13 28.68 -23.28
N LYS A 59 30.06 28.03 -22.11
CA LYS A 59 28.91 27.25 -21.66
C LYS A 59 28.76 27.39 -20.15
N ILE A 60 27.52 27.53 -19.69
CA ILE A 60 27.13 27.33 -18.29
C ILE A 60 25.94 26.37 -18.24
N GLU A 61 25.91 25.55 -17.18
CA GLU A 61 24.84 24.58 -16.93
C GLU A 61 24.30 24.76 -15.52
N ALA A 62 22.97 24.71 -15.42
CA ALA A 62 22.25 24.52 -14.18
C ALA A 62 21.41 23.25 -14.32
N VAL A 63 21.49 22.38 -13.32
CA VAL A 63 20.80 21.09 -13.30
C VAL A 63 19.81 21.12 -12.14
N GLU A 64 18.53 20.98 -12.45
CA GLU A 64 17.45 20.92 -11.48
C GLU A 64 16.83 19.52 -11.53
N GLN A 65 16.60 18.92 -10.36
CA GLN A 65 15.85 17.69 -10.25
C GLN A 65 14.39 18.02 -9.86
N LEU A 66 13.46 17.67 -10.73
CA LEU A 66 12.03 17.84 -10.52
C LEU A 66 11.46 16.51 -10.02
N THR A 67 11.03 16.48 -8.76
CA THR A 67 10.40 15.31 -8.16
C THR A 67 8.91 15.57 -7.96
N ASN A 68 8.07 14.53 -8.00
CA ASN A 68 6.65 14.65 -7.66
C ASN A 68 6.44 14.65 -6.14
N TRP A 69 6.98 15.66 -5.45
CA TRP A 69 6.95 15.74 -3.99
C TRP A 69 5.53 15.88 -3.40
N GLY A 70 4.54 16.29 -4.19
CA GLY A 70 3.12 16.35 -3.79
C GLY A 70 2.37 15.01 -3.83
N ALA A 71 2.87 14.02 -4.58
CA ALA A 71 2.33 12.65 -4.52
C ALA A 71 2.87 11.83 -3.34
N LEU A 72 3.81 12.40 -2.56
CA LEU A 72 4.45 11.75 -1.41
C LEU A 72 3.66 11.87 -0.11
N SER A 73 2.58 12.65 -0.06
CA SER A 73 1.93 12.90 1.23
C SER A 73 1.31 11.64 1.83
N TYR A 74 0.75 10.72 1.02
CA TYR A 74 0.25 9.42 1.47
C TYR A 74 0.14 8.46 0.25
N SER A 75 1.23 7.78 -0.12
CA SER A 75 1.20 6.68 -1.11
C SER A 75 1.43 5.37 -0.36
N SER A 76 0.60 4.36 -0.58
CA SER A 76 0.79 3.04 0.02
C SER A 76 1.88 2.20 -0.67
N CYS A 77 2.24 2.46 -1.95
CA CYS A 77 3.31 1.68 -2.63
C CYS A 77 4.66 1.84 -1.95
N ARG A 78 5.35 0.72 -1.75
CA ARG A 78 6.72 0.69 -1.22
C ARG A 78 7.67 1.31 -2.25
N GLN A 79 8.33 2.41 -1.87
CA GLN A 79 9.28 3.15 -2.72
C GLN A 79 10.66 2.50 -2.79
N GLU A 80 10.69 1.22 -3.12
CA GLU A 80 11.91 0.44 -3.21
C GLU A 80 12.08 -0.07 -4.64
N ASN A 81 13.30 0.06 -5.17
CA ASN A 81 13.60 -0.48 -6.49
C ASN A 81 13.74 -1.99 -6.39
N LEU A 82 13.00 -2.70 -7.24
CA LEU A 82 13.20 -4.13 -7.43
C LEU A 82 14.59 -4.41 -8.01
N THR A 83 15.24 -5.45 -7.48
CA THR A 83 16.48 -6.01 -8.03
C THR A 83 16.36 -7.53 -8.19
N GLY A 84 17.25 -8.13 -8.98
CA GLY A 84 17.25 -9.56 -9.28
C GLY A 84 16.18 -10.00 -10.28
N ASP A 85 16.11 -11.31 -10.55
CA ASP A 85 15.17 -11.92 -11.49
C ASP A 85 13.89 -12.41 -10.79
N TRP A 86 12.88 -11.55 -10.74
CA TRP A 86 11.57 -11.88 -10.16
C TRP A 86 10.73 -12.83 -11.02
N SER A 87 11.19 -13.26 -12.20
CA SER A 87 10.58 -14.40 -12.90
C SER A 87 10.92 -15.74 -12.22
N ARG A 88 11.88 -15.71 -11.29
CA ARG A 88 12.37 -16.84 -10.52
C ARG A 88 12.37 -16.50 -9.02
N PRO A 89 11.20 -16.26 -8.42
CA PRO A 89 11.12 -16.02 -6.98
C PRO A 89 11.62 -17.24 -6.19
N VAL A 90 12.20 -17.00 -5.03
CA VAL A 90 12.75 -18.03 -4.13
C VAL A 90 12.40 -17.71 -2.69
N SER A 91 11.85 -18.71 -2.00
CA SER A 91 11.70 -18.68 -0.55
C SER A 91 13.07 -18.84 0.11
N ILE A 92 13.45 -17.88 0.96
CA ILE A 92 14.76 -17.89 1.62
C ILE A 92 14.68 -18.19 3.12
N GLY A 93 13.53 -18.01 3.76
CA GLY A 93 13.33 -18.32 5.17
C GLY A 93 11.87 -18.33 5.59
N SER A 94 11.62 -18.88 6.78
CA SER A 94 10.30 -18.89 7.40
C SER A 94 10.37 -18.81 8.92
N ALA A 95 9.23 -18.55 9.58
CA ALA A 95 9.14 -18.56 11.04
C ALA A 95 7.79 -19.11 11.53
N ASP A 96 7.82 -19.82 12.65
CA ASP A 96 6.67 -20.48 13.27
C ASP A 96 6.09 -19.64 14.42
N LEU A 97 4.77 -19.47 14.44
CA LEU A 97 4.01 -18.75 15.47
C LEU A 97 3.71 -19.61 16.71
N GLY A 98 4.01 -20.91 16.67
CA GLY A 98 3.63 -21.91 17.65
C GLY A 98 2.39 -22.71 17.23
N SER A 99 2.29 -23.93 17.75
CA SER A 99 1.22 -24.87 17.39
C SER A 99 -0.17 -24.31 17.65
N GLY A 100 -1.07 -24.44 16.68
CA GLY A 100 -2.46 -23.97 16.78
C GLY A 100 -2.62 -22.45 16.72
N ASN A 101 -1.61 -21.73 16.24
CA ASN A 101 -1.71 -20.34 15.78
C ASN A 101 -1.74 -20.33 14.25
N GLN A 102 -2.42 -19.34 13.67
CA GLN A 102 -2.50 -19.13 12.23
C GLN A 102 -2.27 -17.64 11.97
N GLY A 103 -1.39 -17.31 11.02
CA GLY A 103 -1.18 -15.91 10.66
C GLY A 103 -2.36 -15.33 9.90
N THR A 104 -2.58 -14.05 10.09
CA THR A 104 -3.64 -13.26 9.46
C THR A 104 -3.08 -12.13 8.62
N ASP A 105 -2.02 -11.46 9.06
CA ASP A 105 -1.41 -10.33 8.36
C ASP A 105 0.08 -10.21 8.74
N VAL A 106 0.85 -9.51 7.92
CA VAL A 106 2.30 -9.28 8.14
C VAL A 106 2.73 -7.90 7.68
N LEU A 107 3.56 -7.24 8.49
CA LEU A 107 4.24 -6.00 8.12
C LEU A 107 5.72 -6.04 8.45
N ALA A 108 6.54 -5.48 7.56
CA ALA A 108 7.97 -5.33 7.74
C ALA A 108 8.32 -3.89 8.19
N LYS A 109 9.00 -3.80 9.33
CA LYS A 109 9.73 -2.60 9.77
C LYS A 109 11.13 -3.05 10.15
N LEU A 110 12.00 -3.09 9.14
CA LEU A 110 13.33 -3.68 9.26
C LEU A 110 14.12 -3.07 10.44
N PRO A 111 14.88 -3.91 11.18
CA PRO A 111 15.18 -5.31 10.89
C PRO A 111 14.15 -6.31 11.45
N TYR A 112 12.90 -5.91 11.69
CA TYR A 112 11.85 -6.77 12.21
C TYR A 112 10.69 -6.97 11.23
N ALA A 113 10.05 -8.13 11.32
CA ALA A 113 8.75 -8.41 10.73
C ALA A 113 7.74 -8.68 11.85
N PHE A 114 6.53 -8.18 11.71
CA PHE A 114 5.43 -8.32 12.66
C PHE A 114 4.36 -9.17 11.99
N VAL A 115 3.92 -10.24 12.66
CA VAL A 115 2.89 -11.14 12.15
C VAL A 115 1.76 -11.17 13.16
N SER A 116 0.56 -10.81 12.74
CA SER A 116 -0.65 -11.03 13.52
C SER A 116 -1.20 -12.42 13.27
N GLY A 117 -2.02 -12.91 14.20
CA GLY A 117 -2.67 -14.18 14.04
C GLY A 117 -3.93 -14.34 14.87
N VAL A 118 -4.57 -15.47 14.62
CA VAL A 118 -5.66 -16.00 15.44
C VAL A 118 -5.19 -17.31 16.05
N SER A 119 -5.40 -17.44 17.34
CA SER A 119 -5.01 -18.63 18.09
C SER A 119 -6.19 -19.53 18.41
N SER A 120 -5.90 -20.83 18.51
CA SER A 120 -6.86 -21.87 18.93
C SER A 120 -7.41 -21.69 20.35
N THR A 121 -6.80 -20.84 21.18
CA THR A 121 -7.21 -20.61 22.58
C THR A 121 -6.80 -19.20 23.03
N ALA A 122 -7.64 -18.51 23.80
CA ALA A 122 -7.38 -17.15 24.32
C ALA A 122 -6.15 -16.98 25.25
N SER A 123 -5.39 -18.06 25.49
CA SER A 123 -4.15 -18.02 26.30
C SER A 123 -2.87 -17.90 25.47
N LYS A 124 -2.98 -18.03 24.14
CA LYS A 124 -1.84 -17.98 23.22
C LYS A 124 -1.63 -16.57 22.67
N PRO A 125 -0.43 -16.25 22.17
CA PRO A 125 -0.17 -14.96 21.57
C PRO A 125 -0.88 -14.78 20.22
N ASP A 126 -1.15 -13.52 19.87
CA ASP A 126 -1.87 -13.09 18.67
C ASP A 126 -1.08 -12.08 17.82
N ILE A 127 -0.01 -11.50 18.37
CA ILE A 127 0.95 -10.65 17.63
C ILE A 127 2.37 -11.10 17.97
N PHE A 128 3.21 -11.23 16.94
CA PHE A 128 4.56 -11.76 17.03
C PHE A 128 5.51 -10.81 16.34
N SER A 129 6.68 -10.55 16.93
CA SER A 129 7.78 -9.85 16.28
C SER A 129 8.91 -10.85 16.00
N PHE A 130 9.44 -10.81 14.78
CA PHE A 130 10.58 -11.63 14.36
C PHE A 130 11.74 -10.72 13.97
N ASN A 131 12.91 -10.95 14.53
CA ASN A 131 14.14 -10.37 14.00
C ASN A 131 14.49 -11.07 12.69
N VAL A 132 14.55 -10.30 11.61
CA VAL A 132 14.82 -10.75 10.24
C VAL A 132 16.13 -10.19 9.69
N SER A 133 17.06 -9.77 10.57
CA SER A 133 18.42 -9.34 10.17
C SER A 133 19.17 -10.43 9.41
N SER A 134 18.86 -11.71 9.70
CA SER A 134 19.20 -12.85 8.86
C SER A 134 17.91 -13.43 8.26
N PRO A 135 17.50 -13.01 7.05
CA PRO A 135 16.23 -13.41 6.45
C PRO A 135 16.08 -14.92 6.23
N SER A 136 17.21 -15.65 6.16
CA SER A 136 17.20 -17.10 6.02
C SER A 136 16.96 -17.87 7.32
N SER A 137 17.04 -17.19 8.45
CA SER A 137 16.81 -17.75 9.78
C SER A 137 16.20 -16.69 10.70
N PRO A 138 14.94 -16.27 10.48
CA PRO A 138 14.23 -15.38 11.37
C PRO A 138 14.18 -15.93 12.80
N THR A 139 14.23 -15.06 13.80
CA THR A 139 14.13 -15.47 15.22
C THR A 139 13.04 -14.69 15.91
N LEU A 140 12.17 -15.37 16.66
CA LEU A 140 11.15 -14.73 17.50
C LEU A 140 11.83 -13.79 18.50
N ALA A 141 11.43 -12.53 18.50
CA ALA A 141 11.92 -11.51 19.42
C ALA A 141 10.95 -11.31 20.59
N ASP A 142 9.66 -11.19 20.30
CA ASP A 142 8.61 -11.05 21.31
C ASP A 142 7.25 -11.53 20.78
N SER A 143 6.28 -11.74 21.67
CA SER A 143 4.91 -12.08 21.33
C SER A 143 3.93 -11.65 22.42
N LEU A 144 2.78 -11.09 22.05
CA LEU A 144 1.75 -10.64 23.00
C LEU A 144 0.42 -11.36 22.77
N ASN A 145 -0.30 -11.62 23.85
CA ASN A 145 -1.65 -12.18 23.87
C ASN A 145 -2.66 -11.07 24.18
N ILE A 146 -3.71 -10.97 23.37
CA ILE A 146 -4.76 -9.95 23.54
C ILE A 146 -6.06 -10.50 24.17
N GLY A 147 -6.12 -11.81 24.41
CA GLY A 147 -7.27 -12.53 24.94
C GLY A 147 -7.97 -13.35 23.86
N ALA A 148 -9.29 -13.22 23.74
CA ALA A 148 -10.06 -13.91 22.73
C ALA A 148 -10.09 -13.14 21.40
N GLY A 149 -10.47 -13.80 20.30
CA GLY A 149 -10.74 -13.19 18.99
C GLY A 149 -9.53 -13.16 18.05
N GLY A 150 -8.34 -12.83 18.55
CA GLY A 150 -7.15 -12.66 17.72
C GLY A 150 -7.19 -11.36 16.89
N ILE A 151 -6.19 -11.18 16.02
CA ILE A 151 -6.02 -9.95 15.22
C ILE A 151 -6.21 -10.28 13.75
N ASN A 152 -7.02 -9.49 13.04
CA ASN A 152 -7.33 -9.70 11.62
C ASN A 152 -6.41 -8.92 10.69
N SER A 153 -6.00 -7.70 11.07
CA SER A 153 -5.18 -6.81 10.25
C SER A 153 -4.35 -5.89 11.14
N ILE A 154 -3.18 -5.48 10.63
CA ILE A 154 -2.25 -4.60 11.31
C ILE A 154 -1.82 -3.44 10.41
N TYR A 155 -1.45 -2.30 11.02
CA TYR A 155 -0.88 -1.14 10.33
C TYR A 155 0.23 -0.50 11.17
N ILE A 156 1.38 -0.18 10.58
CA ILE A 156 2.49 0.46 11.29
C ILE A 156 2.56 1.95 10.93
N LYS A 157 2.55 2.81 11.96
CA LYS A 157 2.87 4.23 11.83
C LYS A 157 3.90 4.65 12.89
N GLY A 158 5.11 4.96 12.42
CA GLY A 158 6.20 5.36 13.32
C GLY A 158 6.56 4.23 14.28
N ASN A 159 6.43 4.47 15.58
CA ASN A 159 6.71 3.48 16.64
C ASN A 159 5.48 2.72 17.12
N TYR A 160 4.34 2.88 16.47
CA TYR A 160 3.11 2.22 16.88
C TYR A 160 2.61 1.28 15.79
N LEU A 161 2.12 0.12 16.24
CA LEU A 161 1.40 -0.85 15.44
C LEU A 161 -0.07 -0.83 15.89
N TYR A 162 -0.96 -0.58 14.94
CA TYR A 162 -2.40 -0.54 15.14
C TYR A 162 -2.97 -1.86 14.66
N ALA A 163 -3.86 -2.46 15.42
CA ALA A 163 -4.42 -3.78 15.14
C ALA A 163 -5.94 -3.73 15.18
N ALA A 164 -6.57 -4.26 14.13
CA ALA A 164 -7.99 -4.57 14.08
C ALA A 164 -8.22 -5.98 14.62
N SER A 165 -9.07 -6.11 15.63
CA SER A 165 -9.29 -7.38 16.34
C SER A 165 -10.76 -7.79 16.38
N ALA A 166 -11.00 -9.11 16.39
CA ALA A 166 -12.29 -9.73 16.69
C ALA A 166 -12.59 -9.82 18.20
N ASN A 167 -11.87 -9.08 19.03
CA ASN A 167 -12.10 -9.01 20.47
C ASN A 167 -13.13 -7.92 20.78
N ASP A 168 -14.31 -8.33 21.29
CA ASP A 168 -15.44 -7.44 21.64
C ASP A 168 -15.12 -6.31 22.66
N SER A 169 -13.96 -6.39 23.32
CA SER A 169 -13.52 -5.36 24.28
C SER A 169 -12.38 -4.50 23.75
N LYS A 170 -11.86 -4.81 22.55
CA LYS A 170 -10.63 -4.23 22.01
C LYS A 170 -10.60 -4.28 20.47
N GLU A 171 -11.62 -3.78 19.79
CA GLU A 171 -11.68 -3.79 18.32
C GLU A 171 -10.50 -3.04 17.68
N LEU A 172 -10.03 -1.96 18.32
CA LEU A 172 -8.75 -1.33 18.02
C LEU A 172 -7.77 -1.55 19.18
N ILE A 173 -6.58 -2.09 18.88
CA ILE A 173 -5.45 -2.17 19.81
C ILE A 173 -4.27 -1.41 19.23
N ILE A 174 -3.56 -0.66 20.07
CA ILE A 174 -2.36 0.06 19.68
C ILE A 174 -1.19 -0.48 20.52
N PHE A 175 -0.19 -1.02 19.86
CA PHE A 175 1.04 -1.50 20.47
C PHE A 175 2.17 -0.49 20.25
N ASP A 176 2.93 -0.19 21.31
CA ASP A 176 4.24 0.44 21.18
C ASP A 176 5.25 -0.62 20.76
N ILE A 177 5.84 -0.41 19.58
CA ILE A 177 6.85 -1.26 18.95
C ILE A 177 8.20 -0.54 18.82
N SER A 178 8.47 0.45 19.69
CA SER A 178 9.75 1.15 19.75
C SER A 178 10.92 0.22 20.12
N ASP A 179 10.65 -0.81 20.94
CA ASP A 179 11.53 -1.96 21.13
C ASP A 179 10.79 -3.25 20.73
N PRO A 180 11.02 -3.78 19.51
CA PRO A 180 10.36 -4.99 19.05
C PRO A 180 10.70 -6.26 19.86
N ASN A 181 11.67 -6.21 20.79
CA ASN A 181 11.94 -7.33 21.71
C ASN A 181 11.14 -7.22 23.02
N ASN A 182 10.47 -6.09 23.25
CA ASN A 182 9.66 -5.80 24.43
C ASN A 182 8.48 -4.90 24.01
N MET A 183 7.61 -5.43 23.17
CA MET A 183 6.40 -4.73 22.74
C MET A 183 5.44 -4.57 23.92
N VAL A 184 4.66 -3.49 23.94
CA VAL A 184 3.63 -3.27 24.97
C VAL A 184 2.34 -2.75 24.36
N GLU A 185 1.20 -3.14 24.93
CA GLU A 185 -0.08 -2.50 24.61
C GLU A 185 -0.06 -1.06 25.15
N ALA A 186 -0.05 -0.08 24.26
CA ALA A 186 -0.07 1.33 24.60
C ALA A 186 -1.50 1.79 24.97
N GLY A 187 -2.49 1.31 24.23
CA GLY A 187 -3.91 1.61 24.45
C GLY A 187 -4.82 0.74 23.58
N SER A 188 -6.12 0.79 23.87
CA SER A 188 -7.14 0.08 23.10
C SER A 188 -8.46 0.85 23.13
N LEU A 189 -9.31 0.65 22.13
CA LEU A 189 -10.67 1.17 22.10
C LEU A 189 -11.66 0.04 21.84
N SER A 190 -12.65 -0.07 22.72
CA SER A 190 -13.86 -0.87 22.48
C SER A 190 -14.87 -0.05 21.69
N LEU A 191 -15.36 -0.61 20.59
CA LEU A 191 -16.39 -0.02 19.76
C LEU A 191 -17.77 -0.57 20.15
N SER A 192 -18.81 0.23 19.97
CA SER A 192 -20.16 -0.21 20.32
C SER A 192 -20.65 -1.34 19.41
N GLY A 193 -21.12 -2.42 20.02
CA GLY A 193 -21.56 -3.64 19.33
C GLY A 193 -20.71 -4.82 19.78
N SER A 194 -20.76 -5.90 19.00
CA SER A 194 -19.92 -7.09 19.16
C SER A 194 -19.49 -7.56 17.78
N THR A 195 -19.09 -6.60 16.94
CA THR A 195 -18.79 -6.85 15.54
C THR A 195 -17.30 -6.77 15.32
N ASP A 196 -16.74 -7.83 14.75
CA ASP A 196 -15.31 -7.97 14.52
C ASP A 196 -14.75 -6.81 13.68
N ALA A 197 -13.64 -6.24 14.14
CA ALA A 197 -12.82 -5.36 13.32
C ALA A 197 -11.96 -6.19 12.37
N MET A 198 -12.00 -5.83 11.09
CA MET A 198 -11.41 -6.59 10.00
C MET A 198 -10.16 -5.92 9.44
N SER A 199 -10.11 -4.60 9.41
CA SER A 199 -9.06 -3.82 8.75
C SER A 199 -8.76 -2.53 9.51
N VAL A 200 -7.52 -2.05 9.39
CA VAL A 200 -7.12 -0.78 9.99
C VAL A 200 -6.13 -0.04 9.10
N ILE A 201 -6.30 1.28 8.99
CA ILE A 201 -5.31 2.17 8.39
C ILE A 201 -5.20 3.46 9.20
N VAL A 202 -4.02 4.08 9.22
CA VAL A 202 -3.78 5.32 9.97
C VAL A 202 -3.24 6.42 9.07
N PHE A 203 -3.90 7.58 9.10
CA PHE A 203 -3.48 8.80 8.39
C PHE A 203 -3.50 9.98 9.36
N GLU A 204 -2.39 10.71 9.45
CA GLU A 204 -2.18 11.71 10.50
C GLU A 204 -2.59 11.18 11.87
N ASN A 205 -3.46 11.86 12.59
CA ASN A 205 -3.89 11.47 13.93
C ASN A 205 -5.20 10.68 13.92
N THR A 206 -5.58 10.09 12.78
CA THR A 206 -6.84 9.36 12.63
C THR A 206 -6.56 7.93 12.18
N ALA A 207 -7.13 6.97 12.90
CA ALA A 207 -7.27 5.59 12.45
C ALA A 207 -8.67 5.40 11.85
N ALA A 208 -8.76 4.74 10.70
CA ALA A 208 -9.99 4.16 10.20
C ALA A 208 -9.96 2.65 10.47
N VAL A 209 -11.01 2.13 11.12
CA VAL A 209 -11.19 0.71 11.41
C VAL A 209 -12.42 0.22 10.65
N GLY A 210 -12.22 -0.77 9.79
CA GLY A 210 -13.27 -1.48 9.08
C GLY A 210 -13.78 -2.65 9.92
N ARG A 211 -15.07 -2.89 9.88
CA ARG A 211 -15.76 -3.96 10.62
C ARG A 211 -16.62 -4.79 9.67
N LEU A 212 -17.00 -5.99 10.11
CA LEU A 212 -18.09 -6.71 9.47
C LEU A 212 -19.38 -5.86 9.49
N SER A 213 -20.30 -6.16 8.58
CA SER A 213 -21.64 -5.58 8.52
C SER A 213 -22.33 -5.64 9.90
N ALA A 214 -22.80 -4.48 10.39
CA ALA A 214 -23.34 -4.34 11.74
C ALA A 214 -24.59 -3.45 11.77
N ALA A 215 -25.26 -3.43 12.92
CA ALA A 215 -26.33 -2.45 13.16
C ALA A 215 -25.81 -1.08 13.65
N SER A 216 -24.51 -0.97 13.99
CA SER A 216 -23.95 0.24 14.64
C SER A 216 -23.12 1.09 13.70
N SER A 217 -22.13 0.51 13.02
CA SER A 217 -21.33 1.13 11.96
C SER A 217 -20.29 0.13 11.47
N GLU A 218 -19.90 0.24 10.21
CA GLU A 218 -18.93 -0.66 9.60
C GLU A 218 -17.58 0.03 9.41
N ILE A 219 -17.54 1.37 9.49
CA ILE A 219 -16.29 2.14 9.57
C ILE A 219 -16.32 2.92 10.87
N ALA A 220 -15.25 2.86 11.65
CA ALA A 220 -15.01 3.75 12.79
C ALA A 220 -13.81 4.66 12.49
N PHE A 221 -14.02 5.97 12.57
CA PHE A 221 -12.93 6.95 12.55
C PHE A 221 -12.56 7.31 13.98
N ILE A 222 -11.29 7.14 14.33
CA ILE A 222 -10.81 7.18 15.71
C ILE A 222 -9.62 8.13 15.78
N ASN A 223 -9.66 9.09 16.70
CA ASN A 223 -8.51 9.94 16.98
C ASN A 223 -7.48 9.16 17.79
N VAL A 224 -6.27 9.08 17.24
CA VAL A 224 -5.10 8.38 17.79
C VAL A 224 -3.91 9.33 17.98
N SER A 225 -4.16 10.64 18.12
CA SER A 225 -3.11 11.62 18.44
C SER A 225 -2.36 11.28 19.73
N ASP A 226 -3.06 10.66 20.69
CA ASP A 226 -2.49 10.02 21.86
C ASP A 226 -2.75 8.50 21.78
N PRO A 227 -1.73 7.69 21.43
CA PRO A 227 -1.84 6.24 21.34
C PRO A 227 -2.29 5.54 22.61
N ALA A 228 -2.12 6.17 23.79
CA ALA A 228 -2.56 5.61 25.05
C ALA A 228 -4.07 5.79 25.31
N TYR A 229 -4.68 6.77 24.64
CA TYR A 229 -6.08 7.15 24.85
C TYR A 229 -6.80 7.38 23.50
N PRO A 230 -6.94 6.34 22.66
CA PRO A 230 -7.70 6.46 21.43
C PRO A 230 -9.17 6.82 21.72
N THR A 231 -9.76 7.71 20.90
CA THR A 231 -11.14 8.17 21.08
C THR A 231 -11.93 8.11 19.78
N LEU A 232 -13.13 7.53 19.82
CA LEU A 232 -14.02 7.50 18.66
C LEU A 232 -14.39 8.93 18.25
N ILE A 233 -14.12 9.30 17.00
CA ILE A 233 -14.61 10.54 16.39
C ILE A 233 -16.06 10.32 15.98
N ARG A 234 -16.30 9.28 15.18
CA ARG A 234 -17.62 8.83 14.72
C ARG A 234 -17.55 7.45 14.07
N GLY A 235 -18.72 6.84 13.89
CA GLY A 235 -18.90 5.68 13.00
C GLY A 235 -19.73 6.05 11.78
N ASP A 236 -19.39 5.47 10.63
CA ASP A 236 -20.16 5.59 9.39
C ASP A 236 -20.73 4.21 9.02
N SER A 237 -21.95 4.21 8.47
CA SER A 237 -22.57 3.00 7.95
C SER A 237 -22.31 2.83 6.45
N SER A 238 -22.26 1.56 6.09
CA SER A 238 -21.75 0.95 4.88
C SER A 238 -22.85 0.41 3.96
N ASN A 239 -24.12 0.55 4.36
CA ASN A 239 -25.24 -0.13 3.71
C ASN A 239 -25.07 -1.67 3.71
N ASP A 240 -24.69 -2.23 4.88
CA ASP A 240 -24.61 -3.68 5.17
C ASP A 240 -23.45 -4.46 4.50
N GLY A 241 -22.39 -3.82 4.00
CA GLY A 241 -21.19 -4.50 3.50
C GLY A 241 -20.03 -4.58 4.51
N ASP A 242 -19.33 -5.73 4.55
CA ASP A 242 -18.13 -5.87 5.39
C ASP A 242 -16.98 -5.01 4.84
N VAL A 243 -16.32 -4.23 5.70
CA VAL A 243 -15.18 -3.41 5.27
C VAL A 243 -13.88 -4.20 5.40
N ARG A 244 -13.27 -4.56 4.27
CA ARG A 244 -12.17 -5.54 4.23
C ARG A 244 -10.79 -4.96 4.16
N ASP A 245 -10.63 -3.81 3.51
CA ASP A 245 -9.31 -3.21 3.34
C ASP A 245 -9.40 -1.72 3.00
N PHE A 246 -8.28 -1.03 3.15
CA PHE A 246 -8.15 0.39 2.91
C PHE A 246 -6.88 0.70 2.11
N ALA A 247 -6.97 1.69 1.23
CA ALA A 247 -5.79 2.31 0.64
C ALA A 247 -5.91 3.83 0.65
N ILE A 248 -4.76 4.52 0.66
CA ILE A 248 -4.74 5.99 0.66
C ILE A 248 -3.95 6.49 -0.55
N SER A 249 -4.50 7.51 -1.20
CA SER A 249 -3.81 8.29 -2.22
C SER A 249 -4.06 9.79 -2.04
N GLY A 250 -3.00 10.52 -1.67
CA GLY A 250 -3.14 11.95 -1.40
C GLY A 250 -4.18 12.19 -0.31
N ASN A 251 -5.27 12.90 -0.65
CA ASN A 251 -6.35 13.19 0.30
C ASN A 251 -7.58 12.29 0.10
N ILE A 252 -7.43 11.13 -0.53
CA ILE A 252 -8.51 10.17 -0.72
C ILE A 252 -8.17 8.88 0.03
N LEU A 253 -9.07 8.48 0.93
CA LEU A 253 -9.13 7.14 1.50
C LEU A 253 -10.08 6.31 0.63
N TYR A 254 -9.58 5.21 0.09
CA TYR A 254 -10.33 4.18 -0.60
C TYR A 254 -10.65 3.08 0.41
N VAL A 255 -11.89 2.60 0.37
CA VAL A 255 -12.40 1.57 1.27
C VAL A 255 -12.95 0.45 0.41
N ILE A 256 -12.50 -0.77 0.63
CA ILE A 256 -13.12 -1.96 0.04
C ILE A 256 -14.24 -2.44 0.93
N SER A 257 -15.41 -2.58 0.32
CA SER A 257 -16.58 -3.19 0.94
C SER A 257 -16.98 -4.47 0.21
N LYS A 258 -17.48 -5.41 0.99
CA LYS A 258 -18.23 -6.58 0.54
C LYS A 258 -19.71 -6.25 0.35
N GLN A 259 -19.96 -5.19 -0.40
CA GLN A 259 -21.30 -4.73 -0.70
C GLN A 259 -21.51 -4.92 -2.21
N SER A 260 -22.60 -5.58 -2.59
CA SER A 260 -22.85 -6.07 -3.95
C SER A 260 -22.91 -5.03 -5.09
N ASP A 261 -23.10 -3.75 -4.79
CA ASP A 261 -23.22 -2.64 -5.74
C ASP A 261 -22.43 -1.39 -5.33
N GLU A 262 -21.58 -1.49 -4.30
CA GLU A 262 -20.74 -0.40 -3.79
C GLU A 262 -19.37 -0.94 -3.32
N ASP A 263 -18.58 -1.53 -4.22
CA ASP A 263 -17.31 -2.18 -3.89
C ASP A 263 -16.22 -1.24 -3.34
N VAL A 264 -16.04 -0.08 -3.98
CA VAL A 264 -14.98 0.88 -3.62
C VAL A 264 -15.58 2.19 -3.15
N TRP A 265 -15.48 2.53 -1.86
CA TRP A 265 -15.91 3.84 -1.36
C TRP A 265 -14.76 4.82 -1.27
N LEU A 266 -15.08 6.08 -1.55
CA LEU A 266 -14.11 7.16 -1.57
C LEU A 266 -14.46 8.16 -0.47
N TYR A 267 -13.47 8.43 0.37
CA TYR A 267 -13.54 9.43 1.43
C TYR A 267 -12.50 10.52 1.19
N ASN A 268 -12.93 11.77 1.16
CA ASN A 268 -12.02 12.91 1.25
C ASN A 268 -11.51 13.03 2.70
N ILE A 269 -10.20 12.94 2.87
CA ILE A 269 -9.50 13.03 4.15
C ILE A 269 -8.61 14.28 4.26
N THR A 270 -8.93 15.36 3.52
CA THR A 270 -8.20 16.63 3.62
C THR A 270 -8.26 17.21 5.03
N ASP A 271 -9.44 17.10 5.68
CA ASP A 271 -9.56 17.25 7.12
C ASP A 271 -9.58 15.85 7.73
N THR A 272 -8.44 15.44 8.30
CA THR A 272 -8.25 14.07 8.78
C THR A 272 -9.11 13.74 9.99
N LEU A 273 -9.61 14.74 10.74
CA LEU A 273 -10.56 14.54 11.84
C LEU A 273 -12.02 14.57 11.36
N ASN A 274 -12.26 15.01 10.12
CA ASN A 274 -13.57 14.95 9.50
C ASN A 274 -13.53 14.36 8.09
N PRO A 275 -13.22 13.05 7.93
CA PRO A 275 -13.34 12.37 6.65
C PRO A 275 -14.76 12.50 6.08
N ILE A 276 -14.93 12.70 4.77
CA ILE A 276 -16.26 12.84 4.15
C ILE A 276 -16.37 11.85 3.00
N ARG A 277 -17.39 10.98 3.00
CA ARG A 277 -17.69 10.12 1.84
C ARG A 277 -18.05 11.00 0.65
N ILE A 278 -17.28 10.90 -0.43
CA ILE A 278 -17.46 11.67 -1.67
C ILE A 278 -18.05 10.83 -2.81
N GLY A 279 -18.13 9.51 -2.64
CA GLY A 279 -18.91 8.61 -3.49
C GLY A 279 -18.42 7.17 -3.41
N TYR A 280 -18.78 6.38 -4.42
CA TYR A 280 -18.44 4.96 -4.53
C TYR A 280 -18.32 4.54 -5.99
N HIS A 281 -17.78 3.33 -6.20
CA HIS A 281 -17.71 2.67 -7.49
C HIS A 281 -18.08 1.19 -7.32
N ASP A 282 -18.91 0.71 -8.25
CA ASP A 282 -19.30 -0.70 -8.44
C ASP A 282 -18.38 -1.32 -9.51
N ILE A 283 -17.72 -2.42 -9.17
CA ILE A 283 -16.83 -3.18 -10.06
C ILE A 283 -17.66 -4.26 -10.77
N GLU A 284 -18.53 -3.86 -11.70
CA GLU A 284 -19.49 -4.76 -12.38
C GLU A 284 -18.98 -6.19 -12.66
N GLY A 285 -19.65 -7.19 -12.08
CA GLY A 285 -19.39 -8.60 -12.33
C GLY A 285 -18.42 -9.27 -11.34
N THR A 286 -18.03 -8.60 -10.27
CA THR A 286 -17.46 -9.22 -9.06
C THR A 286 -18.57 -9.58 -8.08
N THR A 287 -18.28 -10.46 -7.12
CA THR A 287 -19.21 -10.76 -6.03
C THR A 287 -18.81 -10.10 -4.72
N GLU A 288 -17.54 -10.17 -4.33
CA GLU A 288 -17.06 -9.59 -3.07
C GLU A 288 -15.55 -9.24 -3.15
N ASP A 289 -15.21 -7.99 -2.86
CA ASP A 289 -13.82 -7.54 -2.84
C ASP A 289 -13.16 -7.70 -1.46
N LEU A 290 -11.84 -7.89 -1.47
CA LEU A 290 -11.05 -8.28 -0.29
C LEU A 290 -9.90 -7.33 0.01
N SER A 291 -9.16 -6.92 -1.02
CA SER A 291 -7.93 -6.16 -0.86
C SER A 291 -7.84 -5.03 -1.86
N ILE A 292 -7.16 -3.95 -1.50
CA ILE A 292 -6.94 -2.80 -2.37
C ILE A 292 -5.54 -2.26 -2.22
N PHE A 293 -5.00 -1.83 -3.35
CA PHE A 293 -3.75 -1.10 -3.34
C PHE A 293 -3.73 0.00 -4.40
N VAL A 294 -3.13 1.16 -4.06
CA VAL A 294 -2.96 2.26 -5.03
C VAL A 294 -1.62 2.14 -5.73
N GLN A 295 -1.64 2.11 -7.07
CA GLN A 295 -0.47 2.22 -7.94
C GLN A 295 -0.48 3.53 -8.73
N TYR A 296 0.63 4.28 -8.71
CA TYR A 296 0.73 5.61 -9.35
C TYR A 296 1.24 5.61 -10.80
N ARG A 297 1.29 4.44 -11.43
CA ARG A 297 1.80 4.30 -12.80
C ARG A 297 0.84 4.92 -13.82
N GLY A 298 1.29 5.99 -14.48
CA GLY A 298 0.50 6.65 -15.54
C GLY A 298 -0.76 7.36 -15.04
N GLY A 299 -0.85 7.62 -13.74
CA GLY A 299 -2.05 8.12 -13.05
C GLY A 299 -2.25 7.37 -11.72
N ALA A 300 -3.27 7.72 -10.94
CA ALA A 300 -3.67 6.85 -9.84
C ALA A 300 -4.42 5.64 -10.44
N ASN A 301 -4.10 4.44 -9.97
CA ASN A 301 -4.81 3.23 -10.35
C ASN A 301 -5.02 2.43 -9.07
N LEU A 302 -6.12 1.69 -9.02
CA LEU A 302 -6.40 0.77 -7.93
C LEU A 302 -6.19 -0.64 -8.45
N LEU A 303 -5.52 -1.46 -7.66
CA LEU A 303 -5.51 -2.90 -7.83
C LEU A 303 -6.43 -3.45 -6.75
N VAL A 304 -7.49 -4.15 -7.15
CA VAL A 304 -8.50 -4.70 -6.25
C VAL A 304 -8.52 -6.21 -6.38
N GLY A 305 -8.36 -6.91 -5.27
CA GLY A 305 -8.41 -8.36 -5.19
C GLY A 305 -9.76 -8.83 -4.66
N ASN A 306 -10.29 -9.93 -5.19
CA ASN A 306 -11.64 -10.40 -4.85
C ASN A 306 -11.74 -11.90 -4.53
N THR A 307 -12.92 -12.35 -4.07
CA THR A 307 -13.19 -13.75 -3.70
C THR A 307 -13.36 -14.71 -4.88
N GLU A 308 -13.50 -14.20 -6.11
CA GLU A 308 -13.57 -15.03 -7.33
C GLU A 308 -12.18 -15.32 -7.91
N GLY A 309 -11.16 -14.84 -7.20
CA GLY A 309 -9.77 -14.98 -7.55
C GLY A 309 -9.34 -14.08 -8.68
N GLU A 310 -10.01 -12.96 -8.89
CA GLU A 310 -9.55 -11.93 -9.81
C GLU A 310 -8.69 -10.88 -9.10
N LEU A 311 -7.71 -10.38 -9.84
CA LEU A 311 -7.14 -9.05 -9.63
C LEU A 311 -7.72 -8.12 -10.69
N VAL A 312 -8.35 -7.04 -10.26
CA VAL A 312 -8.95 -6.02 -11.11
C VAL A 312 -8.11 -4.75 -11.06
N ALA A 313 -7.72 -4.23 -12.22
CA ALA A 313 -7.11 -2.92 -12.33
C ALA A 313 -8.18 -1.87 -12.65
N LEU A 314 -8.29 -0.85 -11.82
CA LEU A 314 -9.15 0.31 -12.05
C LEU A 314 -8.30 1.53 -12.36
N GLY A 315 -8.68 2.29 -13.39
CA GLY A 315 -8.15 3.62 -13.60
C GLY A 315 -8.81 4.56 -12.61
N ALA A 316 -8.05 5.16 -11.70
CA ALA A 316 -8.58 6.10 -10.71
C ALA A 316 -8.10 7.52 -10.98
N THR A 317 -9.01 8.48 -10.99
CA THR A 317 -8.63 9.89 -10.98
C THR A 317 -8.98 10.48 -9.62
N SER A 318 -8.49 11.68 -9.32
CA SER A 318 -8.86 12.42 -8.10
C SER A 318 -10.36 12.78 -8.01
N THR A 319 -11.19 12.32 -8.95
CA THR A 319 -12.64 12.53 -9.00
C THR A 319 -13.36 11.20 -9.13
N VAL A 320 -14.37 10.97 -8.30
CA VAL A 320 -15.12 9.71 -8.16
C VAL A 320 -15.77 9.27 -9.49
N ASP A 321 -16.29 10.21 -10.28
CA ASP A 321 -17.06 9.93 -11.51
C ASP A 321 -16.25 9.36 -12.69
N LYS A 322 -14.98 9.01 -12.47
CA LYS A 322 -14.06 8.57 -13.53
C LYS A 322 -13.27 7.32 -13.14
N ILE A 323 -13.77 6.54 -12.18
CA ILE A 323 -13.24 5.20 -11.96
C ILE A 323 -13.82 4.27 -13.03
N TYR A 324 -12.96 3.48 -13.66
CA TYR A 324 -13.35 2.51 -14.68
C TYR A 324 -12.41 1.30 -14.65
N VAL A 325 -12.96 0.14 -14.99
CA VAL A 325 -12.19 -1.11 -15.14
C VAL A 325 -11.27 -1.00 -16.35
N ARG A 326 -9.99 -1.32 -16.14
CA ARG A 326 -8.96 -1.39 -17.18
C ARG A 326 -8.74 -2.80 -17.67
N ASP A 327 -8.56 -3.72 -16.72
CA ASP A 327 -8.34 -5.13 -16.98
C ASP A 327 -8.72 -5.99 -15.77
N ARG A 328 -8.94 -7.28 -16.02
CA ARG A 328 -9.23 -8.33 -15.04
C ARG A 328 -8.36 -9.54 -15.34
N ILE A 329 -7.69 -10.08 -14.33
CA ILE A 329 -6.96 -11.33 -14.45
C ILE A 329 -7.44 -12.34 -13.41
N ASN A 330 -7.86 -13.52 -13.86
CA ASN A 330 -8.22 -14.63 -12.98
C ASN A 330 -6.96 -15.41 -12.57
N LEU A 331 -6.74 -15.48 -11.26
CA LEU A 331 -5.62 -16.13 -10.59
C LEU A 331 -6.01 -17.46 -9.93
N GLY A 332 -7.28 -17.86 -10.00
CA GLY A 332 -7.78 -19.17 -9.57
C GLY A 332 -7.95 -19.36 -8.06
N GLY A 333 -7.91 -18.28 -7.27
CA GLY A 333 -8.21 -18.26 -5.85
C GLY A 333 -8.18 -16.83 -5.32
N ASP A 334 -8.94 -16.56 -4.26
CA ASP A 334 -9.11 -15.27 -3.58
C ASP A 334 -7.80 -14.49 -3.50
N VAL A 335 -7.85 -13.19 -3.79
CA VAL A 335 -6.70 -12.29 -3.62
C VAL A 335 -6.85 -11.58 -2.28
N ASN A 336 -6.23 -12.15 -1.24
CA ASN A 336 -6.42 -11.75 0.14
C ASN A 336 -5.67 -10.47 0.49
N ASP A 337 -4.51 -10.26 -0.11
CA ASP A 337 -3.71 -9.05 0.12
C ASP A 337 -2.79 -8.76 -1.07
N ILE A 338 -2.46 -7.50 -1.26
CA ILE A 338 -1.70 -6.97 -2.38
C ILE A 338 -0.65 -6.00 -1.83
N VAL A 339 0.60 -6.15 -2.26
CA VAL A 339 1.61 -5.10 -2.09
C VAL A 339 2.17 -4.69 -3.44
N CYS A 340 2.09 -3.38 -3.73
CA CYS A 340 2.80 -2.79 -4.86
C CYS A 340 4.18 -2.28 -4.43
N VAL A 341 5.12 -2.50 -5.34
CA VAL A 341 6.46 -1.96 -5.34
C VAL A 341 6.65 -1.03 -6.52
N VAL A 342 7.50 -0.02 -6.38
CA VAL A 342 7.89 0.84 -7.49
C VAL A 342 8.48 -0.01 -8.63
N GLY A 343 7.83 0.01 -9.79
CA GLY A 343 8.17 -0.83 -10.93
C GLY A 343 6.96 -1.35 -11.70
N ASN A 344 7.10 -2.58 -12.19
CA ASN A 344 6.17 -3.25 -13.11
C ASN A 344 5.47 -4.46 -12.49
N LEU A 345 5.62 -4.70 -11.18
CA LEU A 345 5.12 -5.91 -10.53
C LEU A 345 4.22 -5.56 -9.35
N ALA A 346 3.17 -6.35 -9.17
CA ALA A 346 2.41 -6.45 -7.93
C ALA A 346 2.64 -7.84 -7.34
N PHE A 347 2.75 -7.90 -6.02
CA PHE A 347 2.89 -9.14 -5.26
C PHE A 347 1.60 -9.40 -4.50
N LEU A 348 1.10 -10.63 -4.58
CA LEU A 348 -0.21 -10.99 -4.08
C LEU A 348 -0.10 -12.20 -3.16
N ALA A 349 -0.81 -12.14 -2.04
CA ALA A 349 -1.17 -13.29 -1.22
C ALA A 349 -2.53 -13.83 -1.69
N THR A 350 -2.59 -15.10 -2.07
CA THR A 350 -3.81 -15.73 -2.60
C THR A 350 -4.24 -17.00 -1.85
N SER A 351 -5.49 -17.40 -2.04
CA SER A 351 -6.04 -18.68 -1.58
C SER A 351 -5.88 -19.83 -2.59
N ASN A 352 -5.24 -19.59 -3.74
CA ASN A 352 -5.03 -20.63 -4.75
C ASN A 352 -4.07 -21.70 -4.22
N SER A 353 -4.59 -22.92 -4.03
CA SER A 353 -3.85 -24.11 -3.52
C SER A 353 -2.56 -24.51 -4.29
N GLY A 354 -2.33 -23.91 -5.46
CA GLY A 354 -1.14 -24.12 -6.27
C GLY A 354 -0.21 -22.91 -6.36
N LYS A 355 -0.64 -21.73 -5.89
CA LYS A 355 -0.03 -20.43 -6.16
C LYS A 355 -0.34 -19.39 -5.07
N GLU A 356 -0.09 -19.73 -3.81
CA GLU A 356 -0.36 -18.86 -2.66
C GLU A 356 0.38 -17.52 -2.74
N PHE A 357 1.56 -17.51 -3.36
CA PHE A 357 2.25 -16.28 -3.72
C PHE A 357 2.19 -16.10 -5.25
N VAL A 358 1.62 -14.99 -5.70
CA VAL A 358 1.53 -14.63 -7.12
C VAL A 358 2.23 -13.31 -7.38
N ILE A 359 2.97 -13.24 -8.48
CA ILE A 359 3.50 -12.00 -9.04
C ILE A 359 2.72 -11.69 -10.30
N VAL A 360 2.12 -10.49 -10.37
CA VAL A 360 1.45 -10.00 -11.58
C VAL A 360 2.28 -8.91 -12.22
N ASN A 361 2.47 -8.99 -13.53
CA ASN A 361 3.07 -7.92 -14.32
C ASN A 361 2.03 -6.82 -14.57
N THR A 362 2.28 -5.65 -14.00
CA THR A 362 1.48 -4.43 -14.08
C THR A 362 2.10 -3.37 -15.00
N ASN A 363 3.04 -3.77 -15.87
CA ASN A 363 3.66 -2.85 -16.82
C ASN A 363 2.63 -2.18 -17.74
N ASN A 364 1.61 -2.95 -18.15
CA ASN A 364 0.43 -2.47 -18.86
C ASN A 364 -0.83 -2.85 -18.07
N LEU A 365 -1.48 -1.87 -17.45
CA LEU A 365 -2.69 -2.10 -16.65
C LEU A 365 -3.95 -2.40 -17.48
N ASP A 366 -3.87 -2.26 -18.80
CA ASP A 366 -4.93 -2.68 -19.73
C ASP A 366 -4.68 -4.12 -20.27
N SER A 367 -3.62 -4.78 -19.82
CA SER A 367 -3.27 -6.16 -20.17
C SER A 367 -2.27 -6.73 -19.16
N MET A 368 -2.75 -6.96 -17.94
CA MET A 368 -2.02 -7.61 -16.86
C MET A 368 -1.83 -9.10 -17.18
N ALA A 369 -0.75 -9.66 -16.65
CA ALA A 369 -0.45 -11.09 -16.81
C ALA A 369 0.23 -11.63 -15.56
N GLU A 370 -0.09 -12.87 -15.19
CA GLU A 370 0.72 -13.60 -14.20
C GLU A 370 2.16 -13.68 -14.70
N TYR A 371 3.09 -13.27 -13.84
CA TYR A 371 4.51 -13.20 -14.13
C TYR A 371 5.26 -14.40 -13.57
N ALA A 372 4.99 -14.76 -12.32
CA ALA A 372 5.53 -15.93 -11.63
C ALA A 372 4.69 -16.24 -10.39
N SER A 373 4.91 -17.40 -9.78
CA SER A 373 4.24 -17.80 -8.55
C SER A 373 5.09 -18.78 -7.73
N LEU A 374 4.77 -18.90 -6.44
CA LEU A 374 5.26 -19.95 -5.56
C LEU A 374 4.07 -20.63 -4.87
N ASN A 375 4.19 -21.94 -4.68
CA ASN A 375 3.24 -22.74 -3.91
C ASN A 375 3.70 -22.81 -2.45
N TYR A 376 2.76 -22.57 -1.53
CA TYR A 376 2.95 -22.77 -0.11
C TYR A 376 1.85 -23.65 0.49
N PRO A 377 2.13 -24.34 1.61
CA PRO A 377 1.08 -25.04 2.33
C PRO A 377 0.16 -24.02 3.02
N GLN A 378 -1.14 -24.09 2.72
CA GLN A 378 -2.23 -23.24 3.24
C GLN A 378 -2.34 -21.85 2.61
N VAL A 379 -3.50 -21.23 2.77
CA VAL A 379 -3.87 -19.90 2.25
C VAL A 379 -2.88 -18.82 2.70
N ALA A 380 -2.38 -18.00 1.77
CA ALA A 380 -1.66 -16.78 2.11
C ALA A 380 -2.64 -15.67 2.49
N THR A 381 -2.35 -14.93 3.56
CA THR A 381 -3.33 -14.04 4.21
C THR A 381 -2.94 -12.57 4.19
N GLY A 382 -1.64 -12.26 4.29
CA GLY A 382 -1.11 -10.90 4.27
C GLY A 382 0.25 -10.87 3.59
N ILE A 383 0.61 -9.71 3.05
CA ILE A 383 1.83 -9.52 2.27
C ILE A 383 2.38 -8.10 2.40
N ASP A 384 3.69 -7.99 2.64
CA ASP A 384 4.40 -6.73 2.66
C ASP A 384 5.76 -6.86 1.99
N PHE A 385 6.39 -5.73 1.70
CA PHE A 385 7.65 -5.67 0.99
C PHE A 385 8.63 -4.71 1.65
N ALA A 386 9.85 -5.18 1.89
CA ALA A 386 10.96 -4.35 2.37
C ALA A 386 12.33 -4.95 2.00
N ASP A 387 13.29 -4.09 1.67
CA ASP A 387 14.65 -4.42 1.25
C ASP A 387 14.71 -5.52 0.16
N ASN A 388 13.96 -5.33 -0.92
CA ASN A 388 13.87 -6.30 -2.04
C ASN A 388 13.44 -7.72 -1.60
N LYS A 389 12.64 -7.81 -0.53
CA LYS A 389 12.09 -9.05 -0.02
C LYS A 389 10.60 -8.89 0.22
N VAL A 390 9.86 -9.91 -0.16
CA VAL A 390 8.46 -10.07 0.21
C VAL A 390 8.41 -10.81 1.55
N PHE A 391 7.63 -10.28 2.47
CA PHE A 391 7.22 -10.91 3.71
C PHE A 391 5.75 -11.29 3.54
N MET A 392 5.41 -12.55 3.77
CA MET A 392 4.06 -13.04 3.56
C MET A 392 3.65 -13.91 4.75
N SER A 393 2.43 -13.76 5.24
CA SER A 393 1.85 -14.66 6.24
C SER A 393 0.99 -15.71 5.55
N VAL A 394 1.00 -16.93 6.08
CA VAL A 394 0.06 -17.99 5.68
C VAL A 394 -0.74 -18.48 6.87
N ARG A 395 -1.93 -19.05 6.60
CA ARG A 395 -2.86 -19.64 7.56
C ARG A 395 -2.36 -21.00 8.07
N SER A 396 -1.18 -20.98 8.67
CA SER A 396 -0.44 -22.11 9.22
C SER A 396 0.33 -21.63 10.46
N ASN A 397 0.82 -22.55 11.28
CA ASN A 397 1.73 -22.20 12.36
C ASN A 397 3.10 -21.76 11.82
N ASP A 398 3.65 -22.44 10.80
CA ASP A 398 4.80 -21.95 10.02
C ASP A 398 4.34 -20.87 9.05
N SER A 399 4.02 -19.70 9.62
CA SER A 399 3.25 -18.64 8.98
C SER A 399 4.09 -17.68 8.17
N LEU A 400 5.18 -17.16 8.74
CA LEU A 400 5.99 -16.15 8.06
C LEU A 400 6.78 -16.81 6.93
N ARG A 401 6.69 -16.25 5.73
CA ARG A 401 7.49 -16.59 4.55
C ARG A 401 8.28 -15.37 4.13
N ILE A 402 9.57 -15.56 3.85
CA ILE A 402 10.43 -14.51 3.30
C ILE A 402 10.90 -14.94 1.92
N ILE A 403 10.64 -14.10 0.93
CA ILE A 403 10.82 -14.41 -0.50
C ILE A 403 11.69 -13.31 -1.12
N THR A 404 12.59 -13.70 -2.02
CA THR A 404 13.37 -12.78 -2.84
C THR A 404 13.49 -13.31 -4.27
N SER A 405 14.22 -12.63 -5.13
CA SER A 405 14.53 -13.05 -6.50
C SER A 405 15.92 -13.69 -6.61
N GLN A 406 16.15 -14.50 -7.65
CA GLN A 406 17.47 -15.06 -7.96
C GLN A 406 18.42 -14.05 -8.62
#